data_AF-A0A8S3EX64-F1
#
_entry.id   AF-A0A8S3EX64-F1
#
_cell.length_a   1.000
_cell.length_b   1.000
_cell.length_c   1.000
_cell.angle_alpha   90.00
_cell.angle_beta   90.00
_cell.angle_gamma   90.00
#
_symmetry.space_group_name_H-M   'P 1'
#
loop_
_entity.id
_entity.type
_entity.pdbx_description
1 polymer ?
#
loop_
_entity_poly.entity_id
_entity_poly.type
_entity_poly.pdbx_seq_one_letter_code
_entity_poly.pdbx_strand_id
1 'polypeptide(L)'
;MYTISGSLVETLSAYFLRACFDNKFNADQNHDVLQLIIAAVGISEEKSDIVKDRIFELYRDLNGIDIRSAQNQFVHQISQLYTYGMIHLEIKSALNETICLGLNHTGIHCRSLLRNEFKLEACWHNITSIVSNKQRQITMTIKNGNMNTHMQIYYTDSTNYNRYCLRLLHVFLNHFSKYVPSEIENIPKSETFPMKKPCLVHGASVPDLR
;
A
#
# COMPACT_ATOMS: atom_id res chain seq x y z
N MET A 1 7.65 -9.83 -9.52
CA MET A 1 6.40 -9.99 -8.72
C MET A 1 6.77 -10.58 -7.37
N TYR A 2 6.27 -10.03 -6.26
CA TYR A 2 6.30 -10.74 -4.99
C TYR A 2 5.21 -11.81 -5.04
N THR A 3 5.58 -13.08 -5.03
CA THR A 3 4.63 -14.16 -4.85
C THR A 3 4.34 -14.26 -3.36
N ILE A 4 3.10 -13.98 -2.96
CA ILE A 4 2.63 -14.26 -1.61
C ILE A 4 2.71 -15.77 -1.39
N SER A 5 3.22 -16.22 -0.24
CA SER A 5 3.26 -17.65 0.09
C SER A 5 1.85 -18.25 0.05
N GLY A 6 1.69 -19.42 -0.57
CA GLY A 6 0.41 -20.14 -0.58
C GLY A 6 -0.16 -20.37 0.82
N SER A 7 0.70 -20.65 1.82
CA SER A 7 0.28 -20.82 3.21
C SER A 7 -0.28 -19.55 3.85
N LEU A 8 0.26 -18.38 3.49
CA LEU A 8 -0.23 -17.09 3.98
C LEU A 8 -1.59 -16.78 3.36
N VAL A 9 -1.77 -17.09 2.08
CA VAL A 9 -3.05 -16.97 1.39
C VAL A 9 -4.11 -17.84 2.04
N GLU A 10 -3.79 -19.10 2.31
CA GLU A 10 -4.68 -20.06 2.96
C GLU A 10 -5.14 -19.51 4.34
N THR A 11 -4.19 -19.03 5.13
CA THR A 11 -4.43 -18.44 6.46
C THR A 11 -5.29 -17.18 6.40
N LEU A 12 -4.97 -16.24 5.51
CA LEU A 12 -5.76 -15.02 5.32
C LEU A 12 -7.18 -15.35 4.87
N SER A 13 -7.34 -16.33 3.99
CA SER A 13 -8.64 -16.78 3.50
C SER A 13 -9.49 -17.37 4.63
N ALA A 14 -8.90 -18.18 5.51
CA ALA A 14 -9.59 -18.74 6.66
C ALA A 14 -10.07 -17.66 7.65
N TYR A 15 -9.21 -16.68 7.98
CA TYR A 15 -9.60 -15.55 8.84
C TYR A 15 -10.68 -14.68 8.18
N PHE A 16 -10.62 -14.48 6.87
CA PHE A 16 -11.66 -13.77 6.11
C PHE A 16 -13.00 -14.49 6.19
N LEU A 17 -13.03 -15.81 5.93
CA LEU A 17 -14.24 -16.62 6.06
C LEU A 17 -14.81 -16.55 7.49
N ARG A 18 -13.93 -16.64 8.50
CA ARG A 18 -14.34 -16.50 9.91
C ARG A 18 -14.95 -15.14 10.20
N ALA A 19 -14.35 -14.06 9.70
CA ALA A 19 -14.85 -12.70 9.88
C ALA A 19 -16.19 -12.45 9.16
N CYS A 20 -16.44 -13.08 8.02
CA CYS A 20 -17.65 -12.89 7.22
C CYS A 20 -18.82 -13.79 7.63
N PHE A 21 -18.52 -15.02 8.06
CA PHE A 21 -19.53 -16.06 8.24
C PHE A 21 -19.58 -16.63 9.67
N ASP A 22 -18.69 -16.21 10.58
CA ASP A 22 -18.55 -16.75 11.93
C ASP A 22 -18.45 -18.29 11.91
N ASN A 23 -19.42 -19.00 12.45
CA ASN A 23 -19.51 -20.47 12.49
C ASN A 23 -20.45 -21.04 11.42
N LYS A 24 -21.00 -20.20 10.54
CA LYS A 24 -22.09 -20.56 9.62
C LYS A 24 -21.61 -20.90 8.20
N PHE A 25 -20.30 -20.82 7.94
CA PHE A 25 -19.78 -21.17 6.62
C PHE A 25 -19.89 -22.67 6.38
N ASN A 26 -20.56 -23.04 5.29
CA ASN A 26 -20.66 -24.40 4.79
C ASN A 26 -20.00 -24.45 3.41
N ALA A 27 -18.96 -25.29 3.25
CA ALA A 27 -18.16 -25.35 2.03
C ALA A 27 -18.99 -25.77 0.80
N ASP A 28 -19.92 -26.71 0.96
CA ASP A 28 -20.74 -27.24 -0.15
C ASP A 28 -21.76 -26.19 -0.64
N GLN A 29 -22.29 -25.37 0.28
CA GLN A 29 -23.26 -24.32 -0.05
C GLN A 29 -22.60 -23.02 -0.54
N ASN A 30 -21.32 -22.80 -0.21
CA ASN A 30 -20.61 -21.56 -0.51
C ASN A 30 -19.39 -21.82 -1.42
N HIS A 31 -19.48 -22.82 -2.28
CA HIS A 31 -18.41 -23.20 -3.22
C HIS A 31 -17.89 -22.00 -4.03
N ASP A 32 -18.80 -21.13 -4.48
CA ASP A 32 -18.47 -19.94 -5.27
C ASP A 32 -17.61 -18.94 -4.51
N VAL A 33 -17.76 -18.84 -3.18
CA VAL A 33 -16.93 -17.95 -2.35
C VAL A 33 -15.49 -18.44 -2.31
N LEU A 34 -15.28 -19.75 -2.14
CA LEU A 34 -13.94 -20.35 -2.18
C LEU A 34 -13.31 -20.22 -3.56
N GLN A 35 -14.10 -20.42 -4.63
CA GLN A 35 -13.63 -20.24 -6.00
C GLN A 35 -13.22 -18.79 -6.28
N LEU A 36 -13.98 -17.81 -5.79
CA LEU A 36 -13.64 -16.38 -5.90
C LEU A 36 -12.34 -16.05 -5.16
N ILE A 37 -12.15 -16.59 -3.96
CA ILE A 37 -10.91 -16.42 -3.20
C ILE A 37 -9.73 -16.99 -3.97
N ILE A 38 -9.85 -18.21 -4.51
CA ILE A 38 -8.78 -18.88 -5.25
C ILE A 38 -8.43 -18.15 -6.55
N ALA A 39 -9.45 -17.69 -7.28
CA ALA A 39 -9.27 -16.89 -8.48
C ALA A 39 -8.57 -15.57 -8.19
N ALA A 40 -8.93 -14.89 -7.09
CA ALA A 40 -8.31 -13.62 -6.69
C ALA A 40 -6.82 -13.74 -6.35
N VAL A 41 -6.36 -14.93 -5.96
CA VAL A 41 -4.97 -15.20 -5.59
C VAL A 41 -4.17 -15.78 -6.76
N GLY A 42 -4.84 -16.18 -7.85
CA GLY A 42 -4.17 -16.71 -9.05
C GLY A 42 -3.57 -18.10 -8.84
N ILE A 43 -4.19 -18.94 -8.01
CA ILE A 43 -3.83 -20.35 -7.87
C ILE A 43 -4.30 -21.11 -9.11
N SER A 44 -3.45 -21.98 -9.66
CA SER A 44 -3.79 -22.81 -10.83
C SER A 44 -4.94 -23.76 -10.51
N GLU A 45 -5.78 -24.05 -11.51
CA GLU A 45 -6.95 -24.93 -11.38
C GLU A 45 -6.58 -26.32 -10.80
N GLU A 46 -5.45 -26.90 -11.23
CA GLU A 46 -4.91 -28.17 -10.73
C GLU A 46 -4.64 -28.21 -9.21
N LYS A 47 -4.43 -27.05 -8.59
CA LYS A 47 -4.15 -26.92 -7.14
C LYS A 47 -5.33 -26.35 -6.36
N SER A 48 -6.40 -25.97 -7.05
CA SER A 48 -7.56 -25.32 -6.47
C SER A 48 -8.17 -26.17 -5.35
N ASP A 49 -8.47 -27.43 -5.63
CA ASP A 49 -9.19 -28.29 -4.67
C ASP A 49 -8.39 -28.54 -3.39
N ILE A 50 -7.08 -28.81 -3.52
CA ILE A 50 -6.17 -28.99 -2.38
C ILE A 50 -6.14 -27.71 -1.51
N VAL A 51 -6.14 -26.54 -2.13
CA VAL A 51 -6.14 -25.26 -1.38
C VAL A 51 -7.49 -24.98 -0.75
N LYS A 52 -8.62 -25.30 -1.41
CA LYS A 52 -9.96 -25.22 -0.81
C LYS A 52 -10.04 -26.01 0.48
N ASP A 53 -9.59 -27.26 0.43
CA ASP A 53 -9.64 -28.17 1.57
C ASP A 53 -8.84 -27.63 2.75
N ARG A 54 -7.63 -27.11 2.51
CA ARG A 54 -6.79 -26.49 3.56
C ARG A 54 -7.40 -25.23 4.13
N ILE A 55 -7.94 -24.33 3.28
CA ILE A 55 -8.64 -23.13 3.75
C ILE A 55 -9.80 -23.51 4.66
N PHE A 56 -10.56 -24.55 4.27
CA PHE A 56 -11.70 -24.99 5.05
C PHE A 56 -11.29 -25.69 6.35
N GLU A 57 -10.22 -26.48 6.34
CA GLU A 57 -9.61 -27.05 7.55
C GLU A 57 -9.18 -25.95 8.52
N LEU A 58 -8.41 -24.98 8.05
CA LEU A 58 -7.99 -23.82 8.84
C LEU A 58 -9.20 -23.04 9.38
N TYR A 59 -10.23 -22.80 8.56
CA TYR A 59 -11.45 -22.12 9.01
C TYR A 59 -12.14 -22.87 10.17
N ARG A 60 -12.19 -24.21 10.13
CA ARG A 60 -12.75 -25.03 11.23
C ARG A 60 -11.90 -24.92 12.50
N ASP A 61 -10.59 -24.83 12.37
CA ASP A 61 -9.68 -24.65 13.51
C ASP A 61 -9.83 -23.27 14.17
N LEU A 62 -10.34 -22.27 13.44
CA LEU A 62 -10.67 -20.95 13.99
C LEU A 62 -12.02 -20.90 14.72
N ASN A 63 -12.70 -22.05 14.91
CA ASN A 63 -13.93 -22.10 15.69
C ASN A 63 -13.71 -21.63 17.14
N GLY A 64 -14.56 -20.71 17.60
CA GLY A 64 -14.46 -20.09 18.92
C GLY A 64 -13.71 -18.76 18.91
N ILE A 65 -13.02 -18.41 17.83
CA ILE A 65 -12.51 -17.04 17.64
C ILE A 65 -13.69 -16.15 17.25
N ASP A 66 -13.91 -15.05 17.97
CA ASP A 66 -14.97 -14.12 17.62
C ASP A 66 -14.64 -13.34 16.33
N ILE A 67 -15.68 -12.79 15.70
CA ILE A 67 -15.55 -12.05 14.43
C ILE A 67 -14.50 -10.94 14.51
N ARG A 68 -14.45 -10.17 15.61
CA ARG A 68 -13.54 -9.03 15.75
C ARG A 68 -12.10 -9.50 15.88
N SER A 69 -11.86 -10.55 16.65
CA SER A 69 -10.54 -11.17 16.74
C SER A 69 -10.08 -11.72 15.38
N ALA A 70 -10.97 -12.35 14.62
CA ALA A 70 -10.64 -12.84 13.27
C ALA A 70 -10.29 -11.69 12.31
N GLN A 71 -11.05 -10.58 12.34
CA GLN A 71 -10.73 -9.37 11.56
C GLN A 71 -9.37 -8.78 11.95
N ASN A 72 -9.10 -8.68 13.25
CA ASN A 72 -7.82 -8.16 13.74
C ASN A 72 -6.64 -9.02 13.31
N GLN A 73 -6.78 -10.36 13.37
CA GLN A 73 -5.75 -11.28 12.89
C GLN A 73 -5.57 -11.19 11.38
N PHE A 74 -6.65 -11.08 10.61
CA PHE A 74 -6.57 -10.84 9.17
C PHE A 74 -5.78 -9.57 8.85
N VAL A 75 -6.15 -8.45 9.49
CA VAL A 75 -5.47 -7.14 9.29
C VAL A 75 -4.02 -7.21 9.75
N HIS A 76 -3.73 -7.89 10.86
CA HIS A 76 -2.37 -8.08 11.35
C HIS A 76 -1.51 -8.83 10.32
N GLN A 77 -1.98 -9.98 9.85
CA GLN A 77 -1.24 -10.81 8.88
C GLN A 77 -1.04 -10.08 7.54
N ILE A 78 -2.08 -9.43 7.02
CA ILE A 78 -1.95 -8.69 5.75
C ILE A 78 -1.05 -7.45 5.90
N SER A 79 -1.04 -6.81 7.07
CA SER A 79 -0.17 -5.64 7.33
C SER A 79 1.32 -5.95 7.32
N GLN A 80 1.69 -7.22 7.53
CA GLN A 80 3.07 -7.69 7.40
C GLN A 80 3.52 -7.79 5.95
N LEU A 81 2.59 -7.82 4.99
CA LEU A 81 2.93 -7.75 3.57
C LEU A 81 3.47 -6.36 3.27
N TYR A 82 4.68 -6.32 2.71
CA TYR A 82 5.34 -5.08 2.31
C TYR A 82 4.47 -4.17 1.42
N THR A 83 3.57 -4.75 0.62
CA THR A 83 2.67 -4.04 -0.28
C THR A 83 1.39 -3.53 0.37
N TYR A 84 1.06 -3.97 1.59
CA TYR A 84 -0.19 -3.58 2.23
C TYR A 84 -0.17 -2.09 2.60
N GLY A 85 -1.25 -1.39 2.25
CA GLY A 85 -1.35 0.06 2.41
C GLY A 85 -0.39 0.86 1.53
N MET A 86 0.25 0.25 0.52
CA MET A 86 1.14 0.92 -0.40
C MET A 86 0.41 1.37 -1.68
N ILE A 87 0.42 2.67 -1.94
CA ILE A 87 -0.02 3.26 -3.20
C ILE A 87 1.15 3.19 -4.19
N HIS A 88 0.93 2.56 -5.35
CA HIS A 88 1.95 2.43 -6.38
C HIS A 88 1.70 3.44 -7.51
N LEU A 89 2.72 4.22 -7.85
CA LEU A 89 2.71 5.19 -8.94
C LEU A 89 3.77 4.81 -9.97
N GLU A 90 3.38 4.66 -11.22
CA GLU A 90 4.31 4.40 -12.32
C GLU A 90 4.83 5.74 -12.87
N ILE A 91 6.14 5.94 -12.78
CA ILE A 91 6.80 7.21 -13.13
C ILE A 91 8.10 6.94 -13.91
N LYS A 92 8.72 7.99 -14.46
CA LYS A 92 10.01 7.91 -15.15
C LYS A 92 11.13 8.41 -14.24
N SER A 93 12.30 7.82 -14.34
CA SER A 93 13.52 8.35 -13.70
C SER A 93 14.20 9.39 -14.58
N ALA A 94 15.25 10.04 -14.06
CA ALA A 94 16.14 10.92 -14.85
C ALA A 94 16.77 10.24 -16.07
N LEU A 95 16.90 8.92 -16.02
CA LEU A 95 17.44 8.10 -17.10
C LEU A 95 16.35 7.58 -18.05
N ASN A 96 15.12 8.12 -17.96
CA ASN A 96 13.93 7.70 -18.73
C ASN A 96 13.52 6.22 -18.51
N GLU A 97 14.07 5.55 -17.50
CA GLU A 97 13.63 4.22 -17.09
C GLU A 97 12.28 4.32 -16.37
N THR A 98 11.35 3.40 -16.64
CA THR A 98 10.11 3.27 -15.87
C THR A 98 10.43 2.70 -14.48
N ILE A 99 10.00 3.43 -13.45
CA ILE A 99 10.15 3.07 -12.05
C ILE A 99 8.78 3.06 -11.37
N CYS A 100 8.63 2.24 -10.35
CA CYS A 100 7.47 2.21 -9.49
C CYS A 100 7.79 2.94 -8.18
N LEU A 101 7.02 3.97 -7.88
CA LEU A 101 7.08 4.74 -6.65
C LEU A 101 5.96 4.28 -5.72
N GLY A 102 6.32 3.48 -4.73
CA GLY A 102 5.46 3.04 -3.64
C GLY A 102 5.41 4.09 -2.53
N LEU A 103 4.21 4.47 -2.09
CA LEU A 103 3.96 5.38 -0.98
C LEU A 103 3.16 4.63 0.10
N ASN A 104 3.65 4.57 1.32
CA ASN A 104 2.92 3.98 2.44
C ASN A 104 3.13 4.79 3.72
N HIS A 105 2.68 4.28 4.87
CA HIS A 105 2.81 4.96 6.15
C HIS A 105 4.26 5.08 6.65
N THR A 106 5.18 4.23 6.18
CA THR A 106 6.60 4.26 6.61
C THR A 106 7.43 5.24 5.79
N GLY A 107 7.14 5.39 4.50
CA GLY A 107 7.94 6.24 3.63
C GLY A 107 7.62 6.13 2.15
N ILE A 108 8.63 6.52 1.37
CA ILE A 108 8.69 6.36 -0.07
C ILE A 108 9.61 5.21 -0.41
N HIS A 109 9.17 4.38 -1.35
CA HIS A 109 9.87 3.22 -1.86
C HIS A 109 9.96 3.35 -3.37
N CYS A 110 11.15 3.30 -3.94
CA CYS A 110 11.34 3.38 -5.38
C CYS A 110 11.99 2.11 -5.90
N ARG A 111 11.40 1.52 -6.94
CA ARG A 111 11.90 0.30 -7.58
C ARG A 111 11.98 0.46 -9.10
N SER A 112 13.00 -0.10 -9.72
CA SER A 112 13.01 -0.31 -11.17
C SER A 112 12.04 -1.43 -11.53
N LEU A 113 11.08 -1.16 -12.43
CA LEU A 113 10.18 -2.21 -12.93
C LEU A 113 10.92 -3.18 -13.86
N LEU A 114 11.90 -2.68 -14.62
CA LEU A 114 12.68 -3.49 -15.56
C LEU A 114 13.66 -4.42 -14.84
N ARG A 115 14.39 -3.90 -13.85
CA ARG A 115 15.47 -4.63 -13.16
C ARG A 115 15.00 -5.33 -11.89
N ASN A 116 13.77 -5.05 -11.44
CA ASN A 116 13.22 -5.56 -10.19
C ASN A 116 14.04 -5.17 -8.94
N GLU A 117 14.93 -4.16 -9.06
CA GLU A 117 15.85 -3.68 -8.02
C GLU A 117 15.31 -2.45 -7.28
N PHE A 118 15.58 -2.36 -5.98
CA PHE A 118 15.33 -1.16 -5.19
C PHE A 118 16.29 -0.06 -5.58
N LYS A 119 15.73 1.11 -5.93
CA LYS A 119 16.50 2.31 -6.22
C LYS A 119 16.66 3.22 -5.01
N LEU A 120 15.65 3.24 -4.13
CA LEU A 120 15.63 4.12 -2.97
C LEU A 120 14.56 3.68 -1.98
N GLU A 121 14.87 3.82 -0.69
CA GLU A 121 13.90 3.80 0.40
C GLU A 121 14.18 5.01 1.29
N ALA A 122 13.14 5.78 1.60
CA ALA A 122 13.28 6.98 2.44
C ALA A 122 12.06 7.16 3.33
N CYS A 123 12.29 7.21 4.64
CA CYS A 123 11.27 7.56 5.61
C CYS A 123 10.78 9.00 5.39
N TRP A 124 9.51 9.28 5.70
CA TRP A 124 8.92 10.61 5.52
C TRP A 124 9.67 11.71 6.27
N HIS A 125 10.26 11.42 7.43
CA HIS A 125 11.03 12.37 8.23
C HIS A 125 12.39 12.74 7.61
N ASN A 126 12.92 11.91 6.71
CA ASN A 126 14.16 12.20 5.99
C ASN A 126 13.91 13.07 4.75
N ILE A 127 12.66 13.21 4.30
CA ILE A 127 12.32 14.02 3.12
C ILE A 127 12.15 15.48 3.56
N THR A 128 13.10 16.33 3.18
CA THR A 128 13.13 17.74 3.62
C THR A 128 12.40 18.68 2.66
N SER A 129 12.27 18.30 1.39
CA SER A 129 11.56 19.10 0.38
C SER A 129 11.08 18.24 -0.78
N ILE A 130 9.95 18.66 -1.35
CA ILE A 130 9.38 18.12 -2.59
C ILE A 130 9.03 19.33 -3.46
N VAL A 131 9.72 19.48 -4.59
CA VAL A 131 9.55 20.62 -5.49
C VAL A 131 9.22 20.11 -6.89
N SER A 132 8.14 20.61 -7.48
CA SER A 132 7.85 20.38 -8.90
C SER A 132 8.26 21.60 -9.70
N ASN A 133 8.95 21.40 -10.82
CA ASN A 133 9.22 22.48 -11.77
C ASN A 133 8.26 22.44 -12.97
N LYS A 134 8.32 23.46 -13.83
CA LYS A 134 7.51 23.55 -15.07
C LYS A 134 7.89 22.50 -16.12
N GLN A 135 9.05 21.84 -15.98
CA GLN A 135 9.59 20.85 -16.92
C GLN A 135 9.13 19.43 -16.59
N ARG A 136 7.98 19.28 -15.92
CA ARG A 136 7.41 17.98 -15.60
C ARG A 136 8.34 17.08 -14.74
N GLN A 137 9.05 17.69 -13.81
CA GLN A 137 9.97 17.02 -12.91
C GLN A 137 9.58 17.32 -11.46
N ILE A 138 9.57 16.30 -10.60
CA ILE A 138 9.62 16.45 -9.14
C ILE A 138 11.04 16.15 -8.70
N THR A 139 11.58 17.04 -7.90
CA THR A 139 12.80 16.81 -7.14
C THR A 139 12.44 16.65 -5.67
N MET A 140 12.84 15.53 -5.08
CA MET A 140 12.76 15.27 -3.65
C MET A 140 14.16 15.34 -3.05
N THR A 141 14.31 16.08 -1.96
CA THR A 141 15.57 16.12 -1.21
C THR A 141 15.43 15.26 0.03
N ILE A 142 16.33 14.28 0.18
CA ILE A 142 16.34 13.31 1.26
C ILE A 142 17.62 13.52 2.07
N LYS A 143 17.47 13.74 3.38
CA LYS A 143 18.58 13.90 4.32
C LYS A 143 18.91 12.54 4.95
N ASN A 144 20.13 12.07 4.73
CA ASN A 144 20.69 10.87 5.34
C ASN A 144 21.95 11.26 6.12
N GLY A 145 21.79 11.49 7.43
CA GLY A 145 22.85 12.06 8.27
C GLY A 145 23.24 13.47 7.82
N ASN A 146 24.51 13.65 7.46
CA ASN A 146 25.05 14.93 6.96
C ASN A 146 24.96 15.08 5.43
N MET A 147 24.46 14.07 4.72
CA MET A 147 24.35 14.09 3.26
C MET A 147 22.91 14.36 2.82
N ASN A 148 22.76 15.20 1.81
CA ASN A 148 21.50 15.38 1.09
C ASN A 148 21.58 14.63 -0.26
N THR A 149 20.66 13.71 -0.46
CA THR A 149 20.47 13.00 -1.73
C THR A 149 19.28 13.61 -2.45
N HIS A 150 19.46 14.00 -3.71
CA HIS A 150 18.37 14.49 -4.56
C HIS A 150 17.84 13.36 -5.44
N MET A 151 16.57 13.01 -5.24
CA MET A 151 15.86 12.12 -6.14
C MET A 151 15.08 12.95 -7.15
N GLN A 152 15.34 12.73 -8.43
CA GLN A 152 14.60 13.35 -9.51
C GLN A 152 13.70 12.31 -10.17
N ILE A 153 12.40 12.58 -10.13
CA ILE A 153 11.38 11.80 -10.80
C ILE A 153 10.73 12.65 -11.88
N TYR A 154 10.56 12.02 -13.03
CA TYR A 154 10.02 12.61 -14.23
C TYR A 154 8.65 12.00 -14.46
N TYR A 155 7.75 12.87 -14.84
CA TYR A 155 6.36 12.53 -15.01
C TYR A 155 6.07 11.78 -16.32
N THR A 156 4.87 11.21 -16.38
CA THR A 156 4.26 10.75 -17.64
C THR A 156 3.70 11.94 -18.42
N ASP A 157 3.28 11.70 -19.67
CA ASP A 157 2.72 12.75 -20.54
C ASP A 157 1.40 13.36 -20.03
N SER A 158 0.78 12.75 -19.01
CA SER A 158 -0.48 13.18 -18.43
C SER A 158 -0.30 14.22 -17.31
N THR A 159 -0.59 15.49 -17.63
CA THR A 159 -0.54 16.60 -16.67
C THR A 159 -1.43 16.35 -15.43
N ASN A 160 -2.57 15.67 -15.59
CA ASN A 160 -3.46 15.35 -14.47
C ASN A 160 -2.88 14.28 -13.55
N TYR A 161 -2.25 13.25 -14.13
CA TYR A 161 -1.56 12.22 -13.35
C TYR A 161 -0.43 12.84 -12.52
N ASN A 162 0.29 13.79 -13.08
CA ASN A 162 1.41 14.47 -12.41
C ASN A 162 0.96 15.30 -11.21
N ARG A 163 -0.14 16.04 -11.39
CA ARG A 163 -0.78 16.78 -10.28
C ARG A 163 -1.28 15.83 -9.21
N TYR A 164 -1.80 14.67 -9.59
CA TYR A 164 -2.23 13.64 -8.64
C TYR A 164 -1.05 13.09 -7.82
N CYS A 165 0.05 12.71 -8.47
CA CYS A 165 1.26 12.23 -7.81
C CYS A 165 1.82 13.28 -6.83
N LEU A 166 1.94 14.54 -7.26
CA LEU A 166 2.44 15.62 -6.41
C LEU A 166 1.53 15.86 -5.19
N ARG A 167 0.20 15.81 -5.39
CA ARG A 167 -0.77 15.93 -4.29
C ARG A 167 -0.63 14.80 -3.29
N LEU A 168 -0.52 13.55 -3.75
CA LEU A 168 -0.31 12.40 -2.86
C LEU A 168 0.98 12.56 -2.04
N LEU A 169 2.08 12.91 -2.68
CA LEU A 169 3.36 13.14 -2.00
C LEU A 169 3.25 14.21 -0.90
N HIS A 170 2.60 15.34 -1.19
CA HIS A 170 2.38 16.37 -0.18
C HIS A 170 1.42 15.93 0.94
N VAL A 171 0.36 15.18 0.63
CA VAL A 171 -0.56 14.67 1.65
C VAL A 171 0.18 13.73 2.61
N PHE A 172 0.95 12.79 2.08
CA PHE A 172 1.71 11.85 2.91
C PHE A 172 2.78 12.56 3.73
N LEU A 173 3.56 13.45 3.11
CA LEU A 173 4.57 14.24 3.83
C LEU A 173 3.93 15.06 4.95
N ASN A 174 2.85 15.78 4.66
CA ASN A 174 2.16 16.59 5.67
C ASN A 174 1.48 15.77 6.76
N HIS A 175 1.02 14.55 6.47
CA HIS A 175 0.39 13.69 7.46
C HIS A 175 1.45 13.02 8.34
N PHE A 176 2.44 12.35 7.74
CA PHE A 176 3.40 11.51 8.46
C PHE A 176 4.60 12.27 9.03
N SER A 177 5.00 13.42 8.46
CA SER A 177 6.07 14.24 9.04
C SER A 177 5.64 14.98 10.31
N LYS A 178 4.34 15.05 10.62
CA LYS A 178 3.81 15.62 11.88
C LYS A 178 3.95 14.70 13.08
N TYR A 179 4.11 13.39 12.86
CA TYR A 179 4.24 12.39 13.92
C TYR A 179 5.71 12.11 14.28
N VAL A 180 6.58 13.06 13.93
CA VAL A 180 8.02 13.04 14.22
C VAL A 180 8.27 14.03 15.36
N PRO A 181 9.05 13.68 16.41
CA PRO A 181 9.38 14.60 17.48
C PRO A 181 9.95 15.91 16.95
N SER A 182 9.42 17.02 17.47
CA SER A 182 9.63 18.39 16.99
C SER A 182 11.07 18.87 17.11
N GLU A 183 11.85 18.69 16.04
CA GLU A 183 13.08 19.46 15.77
C GLU A 183 13.15 20.01 14.33
N ILE A 184 12.05 19.92 13.56
CA ILE A 184 11.98 20.43 12.18
C ILE A 184 11.21 21.76 12.16
N GLU A 185 11.82 22.81 12.70
CA GLU A 185 11.44 24.18 12.34
C GLU A 185 12.04 24.52 10.97
N ASN A 186 11.24 25.16 10.12
CA ASN A 186 11.56 25.65 8.76
C ASN A 186 11.28 24.69 7.60
N ILE A 187 10.05 24.16 7.53
CA ILE A 187 9.45 23.92 6.21
C ILE A 187 9.05 25.30 5.65
N PRO A 188 9.60 25.74 4.51
CA PRO A 188 9.13 26.97 3.87
C PRO A 188 7.64 26.80 3.54
N LYS A 189 6.81 27.75 3.98
CA LYS A 189 5.40 27.84 3.62
C LYS A 189 5.30 28.05 2.10
N SER A 190 5.28 26.98 1.32
CA SER A 190 4.97 27.02 -0.10
C SER A 190 3.47 27.23 -0.30
N GLU A 191 3.14 27.81 -1.45
CA GLU A 191 1.82 28.31 -1.85
C GLU A 191 0.64 27.52 -1.28
N THR A 192 -0.18 28.19 -0.47
CA THR A 192 -1.49 27.70 -0.09
C THR A 192 -2.38 27.66 -1.32
N PHE A 193 -2.52 26.49 -1.94
CA PHE A 193 -3.57 26.27 -2.93
C PHE A 193 -4.92 26.37 -2.20
N PRO A 194 -5.85 27.25 -2.62
CA PRO A 194 -7.18 27.29 -2.04
C PRO A 194 -7.82 25.92 -2.26
N MET A 195 -7.99 25.15 -1.18
CA MET A 195 -8.70 23.89 -1.24
C MET A 195 -10.15 24.20 -1.55
N LYS A 196 -10.59 23.99 -2.80
CA LYS A 196 -11.99 23.67 -3.04
C LYS A 196 -12.29 22.46 -2.15
N LYS A 197 -13.39 22.52 -1.40
CA LYS A 197 -13.85 21.48 -0.47
C LYS A 197 -13.50 20.10 -1.02
N PRO A 198 -12.88 19.22 -0.20
CA PRO A 198 -12.59 17.87 -0.66
C PRO A 198 -13.88 17.27 -1.21
N CYS A 199 -13.83 16.80 -2.47
CA CYS A 199 -14.86 15.90 -2.96
C CYS A 199 -14.89 14.72 -1.99
N LEU A 200 -16.06 14.45 -1.43
CA LEU A 200 -16.34 13.21 -0.71
C LEU A 200 -15.95 12.06 -1.63
N VAL A 201 -14.81 11.43 -1.35
CA VAL A 201 -14.51 10.10 -1.86
C VAL A 201 -15.40 9.17 -1.04
N HIS A 202 -16.63 8.98 -1.51
CA HIS A 202 -17.46 7.88 -1.03
C HIS A 202 -16.72 6.58 -1.37
N GLY A 203 -16.12 5.94 -0.35
CA GLY A 203 -15.53 4.62 -0.48
C GLY A 203 -14.22 4.35 0.27
N ALA A 204 -13.57 5.33 0.89
CA ALA A 204 -12.40 5.08 1.74
C ALA A 204 -12.74 5.35 3.20
N SER A 205 -13.19 4.33 3.91
CA SER A 205 -13.15 4.29 5.37
C SER A 205 -11.69 4.33 5.81
N VAL A 206 -11.20 5.54 6.06
CA VAL A 206 -10.06 5.82 6.95
C VAL A 206 -10.42 5.26 8.33
N PRO A 207 -9.49 4.60 9.06
CA PRO A 207 -9.83 3.90 10.30
C PRO A 207 -10.32 4.87 11.38
N ASP A 208 -11.41 4.50 12.05
CA ASP A 208 -11.68 4.98 13.41
C ASP A 208 -10.67 4.31 14.33
N LEU A 209 -10.00 5.07 15.20
CA LEU A 209 -9.09 4.55 16.22
C LEU A 209 -9.90 4.08 17.44
N ARG A 210 -10.84 3.15 17.20
CA ARG A 210 -11.57 2.31 18.16
C ARG A 210 -11.85 0.93 17.58
#